data_AF-A0A955DW65-F1
#
_entry.id   AF-A0A955DW65-F1
#
_cell.length_a   1.000
_cell.length_b   1.000
_cell.length_c   1.000
_cell.angle_alpha   90.00
_cell.angle_beta   90.00
_cell.angle_gamma   90.00
#
_symmetry.space_group_name_H-M   'P 1'
#
loop_
_entity.id
_entity.type
_entity.pdbx_description
1 polymer ?
#
loop_
_entity_poly.entity_id
_entity_poly.type
_entity_poly.pdbx_seq_one_letter_code
_entity_poly.pdbx_strand_id
1 'polypeptide(L)'
;MRLSSGELESVWEHPGDGSLAEFWCGDAMLCASSTPSPARPESNEDHLLAMPVGSEGVLLAIADGCGGMPAGDRASAAAIAALASALEEAGDDDVIASILAGFD
;
A
#
# COMPACT_ATOMS: atom_id res chain seq x y z
N MET A 1 2.45 -4.71 -15.19
CA MET A 1 3.60 -5.64 -15.02
C MET A 1 3.01 -7.00 -14.65
N ARG A 2 3.29 -8.07 -15.40
CA ARG A 2 2.69 -9.39 -15.13
C ARG A 2 3.59 -10.14 -14.15
N LEU A 3 3.11 -10.31 -12.92
CA LEU A 3 3.86 -10.93 -11.84
C LEU A 3 3.50 -12.43 -11.84
N SER A 4 4.48 -13.28 -12.16
CA SER A 4 4.31 -14.73 -12.06
C SER A 4 4.34 -15.15 -10.60
N SER A 5 3.50 -16.13 -10.24
CA SER A 5 3.13 -16.62 -8.91
C SER A 5 4.27 -17.15 -8.02
N GLY A 6 5.33 -16.38 -7.79
CA GLY A 6 6.47 -16.81 -6.99
C GLY A 6 7.55 -15.77 -6.69
N GLU A 7 7.50 -14.58 -7.28
CA GLU A 7 8.43 -13.50 -6.94
C GLU A 7 7.68 -12.16 -6.98
N LEU A 8 7.40 -11.61 -5.80
CA LEU A 8 6.98 -10.22 -5.65
C LEU A 8 7.82 -9.61 -4.54
N GLU A 9 8.99 -9.09 -4.93
CA GLU A 9 9.53 -7.91 -4.27
C GLU A 9 8.69 -6.72 -4.75
N SER A 10 8.07 -5.98 -3.83
CA SER A 10 7.94 -4.51 -3.82
C SER A 10 6.60 -4.05 -3.25
N VAL A 11 6.69 -3.53 -2.02
CA VAL A 11 5.91 -2.36 -1.60
C VAL A 11 5.95 -1.34 -2.75
N TRP A 12 4.79 -0.95 -3.26
CA TRP A 12 4.72 0.00 -4.37
C TRP A 12 4.19 1.35 -3.89
N GLU A 13 5.10 2.31 -3.73
CA GLU A 13 4.77 3.70 -3.44
C GLU A 13 4.30 4.38 -4.74
N HIS A 14 3.03 4.78 -4.80
CA HIS A 14 2.43 5.39 -5.99
C HIS A 14 2.97 6.82 -6.21
N PRO A 15 3.40 7.21 -7.43
CA PRO A 15 4.01 8.53 -7.71
C PRO A 15 3.03 9.72 -7.73
N GLY A 16 1.74 9.44 -7.72
CA GLY A 16 0.65 10.42 -7.56
C GLY A 16 0.25 11.12 -8.86
N ASP A 17 0.67 10.62 -10.03
CA ASP A 17 0.54 11.27 -11.34
C ASP A 17 -0.68 10.80 -12.17
N GLY A 18 -1.57 9.99 -11.60
CA GLY A 18 -2.70 9.39 -12.29
C GLY A 18 -2.35 8.23 -13.21
N SER A 19 -1.11 7.73 -13.17
CA SER A 19 -0.78 6.46 -13.79
C SER A 19 -1.60 5.30 -13.21
N LEU A 20 -1.79 4.26 -14.02
CA LEU A 20 -2.46 3.04 -13.59
C LEU A 20 -1.41 2.04 -13.08
N ALA A 21 -1.55 1.63 -11.83
CA ALA A 21 -0.84 0.51 -11.25
C ALA A 21 -1.67 -0.77 -11.37
N GLU A 22 -1.02 -1.86 -11.74
CA GLU A 22 -1.64 -3.17 -11.89
C GLU A 22 -0.86 -4.20 -11.08
N PHE A 23 -1.53 -4.85 -10.15
CA PHE A 23 -1.00 -5.93 -9.33
C PHE A 23 -1.74 -7.22 -9.66
N TRP A 24 -1.02 -8.33 -9.74
CA TRP A 24 -1.59 -9.62 -10.09
C TRP A 24 -1.36 -10.60 -8.92
N CYS A 25 -2.41 -11.28 -8.51
CA CYS A 25 -2.36 -12.37 -7.54
C CYS A 25 -3.14 -13.55 -8.11
N GLY A 26 -2.43 -14.59 -8.54
CA GLY A 26 -3.02 -15.67 -9.34
C GLY A 26 -3.70 -15.12 -10.60
N ASP A 27 -4.98 -15.41 -10.75
CA ASP A 27 -5.82 -14.95 -11.87
C ASP A 27 -6.56 -13.63 -11.58
N ALA A 28 -6.41 -13.07 -10.38
CA ALA A 28 -7.01 -11.80 -10.00
C ALA A 28 -6.07 -10.62 -10.30
N MET A 29 -6.65 -9.52 -10.79
CA MET A 29 -5.95 -8.26 -11.03
C MET A 29 -6.53 -7.16 -10.14
N LEU A 30 -5.64 -6.47 -9.43
CA LEU A 30 -5.92 -5.24 -8.71
C LEU A 30 -5.41 -4.06 -9.53
N CYS A 31 -6.28 -3.09 -9.77
CA CYS A 31 -5.95 -1.85 -10.46
C CYS A 31 -6.08 -0.68 -9.49
N ALA A 32 -5.05 0.16 -9.41
CA ALA A 32 -5.05 1.35 -8.58
C ALA A 32 -4.56 2.56 -9.37
N SER A 33 -5.12 3.72 -9.09
CA SER A 33 -4.64 5.00 -9.62
C SER A 33 -4.96 6.09 -8.60
N SER A 34 -4.02 7.01 -8.39
CA SER A 34 -4.23 8.18 -7.54
C SER A 34 -3.77 9.45 -8.24
N THR A 35 -4.51 10.53 -8.04
CA THR A 35 -4.21 11.86 -8.56
C THR A 35 -4.26 12.88 -7.42
N PRO A 36 -3.47 13.97 -7.49
CA PRO A 36 -3.48 14.96 -6.44
C PRO A 36 -4.85 15.65 -6.39
N SER A 37 -5.28 16.03 -5.20
CA SER A 37 -6.52 16.79 -5.02
C SER A 37 -6.48 18.08 -5.84
N PRO A 38 -7.58 18.46 -6.55
CA PRO A 38 -7.63 19.75 -7.26
C PRO A 38 -7.41 20.97 -6.36
N ALA A 39 -7.72 20.84 -5.06
CA ALA A 39 -7.50 21.88 -4.06
C ALA A 39 -6.01 22.02 -3.67
N ARG A 40 -5.20 20.99 -3.95
CA ARG A 40 -3.79 20.90 -3.60
C ARG A 40 -2.99 20.12 -4.66
N PRO A 41 -2.93 20.63 -5.91
CA PRO A 41 -2.40 19.90 -7.06
C PRO A 41 -0.89 19.64 -6.99
N GLU A 42 -0.17 20.35 -6.11
CA GLU A 42 1.27 20.28 -5.96
C GLU A 42 1.77 19.04 -5.20
N SER A 43 0.89 18.31 -4.51
CA SER A 43 1.29 17.17 -3.69
C SER A 43 0.17 16.15 -3.58
N ASN A 44 0.51 14.90 -3.84
CA ASN A 44 -0.28 13.75 -3.43
C ASN A 44 0.34 13.22 -2.14
N GLU A 45 -0.44 13.15 -1.07
CA GLU A 45 0.02 12.64 0.22
C GLU A 45 -0.55 11.24 0.51
N ASP A 46 -1.14 10.58 -0.49
CA ASP A 46 -1.70 9.24 -0.36
C ASP A 46 -0.63 8.19 -0.68
N HIS A 47 -0.57 7.15 0.15
CA HIS A 47 0.24 5.96 -0.11
C HIS A 47 -0.63 4.70 -0.19
N LEU A 48 -0.18 3.73 -0.98
CA LEU A 48 -0.87 2.47 -1.21
C LEU A 48 0.10 1.31 -1.00
N LEU A 49 -0.40 0.21 -0.45
CA LEU A 49 0.27 -1.08 -0.36
C LEU A 49 -0.64 -2.15 -0.96
N ALA A 50 -0.09 -2.95 -1.85
CA ALA A 50 -0.71 -4.19 -2.30
C ALA A 50 0.27 -5.33 -2.04
N MET A 51 -0.10 -6.28 -1.18
CA MET A 51 0.78 -7.37 -0.76
C MET A 51 0.00 -8.68 -0.66
N PRO A 52 0.54 -9.82 -1.13
CA PRO A 52 -0.07 -11.13 -0.90
C PRO A 52 -0.16 -11.44 0.60
N VAL A 53 -1.19 -12.16 1.00
CA VAL A 53 -1.36 -12.65 2.37
C VAL A 53 -1.91 -14.07 2.32
N GLY A 54 -1.16 -15.05 2.85
CA GLY A 54 -1.46 -16.46 2.64
C GLY A 54 -1.41 -16.88 1.17
N SER A 55 -1.98 -18.04 0.86
CA SER A 55 -1.96 -18.63 -0.49
C SER A 55 -3.02 -18.06 -1.44
N GLU A 56 -4.05 -17.38 -0.93
CA GLU A 56 -5.22 -16.95 -1.72
C GLU A 56 -5.67 -15.51 -1.43
N GLY A 57 -4.96 -14.78 -0.59
CA GLY A 57 -5.33 -13.43 -0.16
C GLY A 57 -4.41 -12.34 -0.71
N VAL A 58 -4.96 -11.13 -0.82
CA VAL A 58 -4.21 -9.89 -1.05
C VAL A 58 -4.68 -8.87 -0.03
N LEU A 59 -3.74 -8.28 0.69
CA LEU A 59 -3.97 -7.06 1.45
C LEU A 59 -3.81 -5.87 0.52
N LEU A 60 -4.84 -5.02 0.49
CA LEU A 60 -4.77 -3.67 -0.02
C LEU A 60 -4.89 -2.71 1.16
N ALA A 61 -3.90 -1.84 1.33
CA ALA A 61 -3.95 -0.74 2.30
C ALA A 61 -3.74 0.59 1.60
N ILE A 62 -4.47 1.61 2.04
CA ILE A 62 -4.35 2.98 1.55
C ILE A 62 -4.25 3.88 2.78
N ALA A 63 -3.26 4.76 2.80
CA ALA A 63 -3.07 5.76 3.85
C ALA A 63 -3.21 7.16 3.23
N ASP A 64 -4.19 7.91 3.72
CA ASP A 64 -4.40 9.33 3.38
C ASP A 64 -3.54 10.19 4.32
N GLY A 65 -2.70 11.05 3.74
CA GLY A 65 -1.91 12.01 4.50
C GLY A 65 -2.83 13.06 5.14
N CYS A 66 -2.56 13.47 6.38
CA CYS A 66 -3.35 14.52 7.03
C CYS A 66 -3.15 15.89 6.35
N GLY A 67 -3.92 16.14 5.28
CA GLY A 67 -3.83 17.31 4.43
C GLY A 67 -3.74 18.62 5.21
N GLY A 68 -2.63 19.34 5.00
CA GLY A 68 -2.38 20.64 5.63
C GLY A 68 -1.61 20.60 6.96
N MET A 69 -1.33 19.42 7.52
CA MET A 69 -0.35 19.28 8.60
C MET A 69 1.07 19.12 8.01
N PRO A 70 2.13 19.55 8.71
CA PRO A 70 3.50 19.30 8.27
C PRO A 70 3.74 17.79 8.08
N ALA A 71 4.22 17.41 6.90
CA ALA A 71 4.66 16.06 6.57
C ALA A 71 3.55 14.98 6.48
N GLY A 72 2.35 15.33 6.00
CA GLY A 72 1.28 14.36 5.70
C GLY A 72 1.75 13.20 4.81
N ASP A 73 2.51 13.51 3.75
CA ASP A 73 3.22 12.55 2.89
C ASP A 73 4.10 11.56 3.68
N ARG A 74 4.92 12.05 4.61
CA ARG A 74 5.78 11.17 5.42
C ARG A 74 4.97 10.33 6.41
N ALA A 75 3.86 10.86 6.91
CA ALA A 75 3.02 10.16 7.85
C ALA A 75 2.30 8.97 7.17
N SER A 76 1.73 9.19 5.98
CA SER A 76 1.11 8.10 5.20
C SER A 76 2.15 7.09 4.70
N ALA A 77 3.33 7.54 4.27
CA ALA A 77 4.45 6.65 3.93
C ALA A 77 4.87 5.78 5.12
N ALA A 78 5.06 6.39 6.30
CA ALA A 78 5.44 5.67 7.52
C ALA A 78 4.37 4.67 7.96
N ALA A 79 3.09 5.02 7.82
CA ALA A 79 1.98 4.12 8.11
C ALA A 79 2.00 2.87 7.22
N ILE A 80 2.21 3.05 5.91
CA ILE A 80 2.32 1.94 4.96
C ILE A 80 3.55 1.08 5.25
N ALA A 81 4.70 1.69 5.51
CA ALA A 81 5.94 0.98 5.81
C ALA A 81 5.84 0.15 7.10
N ALA A 82 5.22 0.71 8.15
CA ALA A 82 5.03 0.01 9.42
C ALA A 82 4.09 -1.19 9.27
N LEU A 83 3.00 -1.03 8.51
CA LEU A 83 2.08 -2.12 8.20
C LEU A 83 2.76 -3.25 7.41
N ALA A 84 3.56 -2.92 6.39
CA ALA A 84 4.32 -3.91 5.63
C ALA A 84 5.26 -4.70 6.53
N SER A 85 6.05 -4.01 7.37
CA SER A 85 6.98 -4.65 8.32
C SER A 85 6.27 -5.60 9.28
N ALA A 86 5.14 -5.17 9.86
CA ALA A 86 4.40 -5.99 10.82
C ALA A 86 3.84 -7.28 10.19
N LEU A 87 3.42 -7.22 8.92
CA LEU A 87 2.93 -8.39 8.19
C LEU A 87 4.05 -9.33 7.77
N GLU A 88 5.19 -8.79 7.34
CA GLU A 88 6.38 -9.60 7.05
C GLU A 88 6.89 -10.35 8.29
N GLU A 89 6.83 -9.72 9.47
CA GLU A 89 7.24 -10.33 10.74
C GLU A 89 6.27 -11.41 11.24
N ALA A 90 4.97 -11.22 11.03
CA ALA A 90 3.94 -12.14 11.51
C ALA A 90 3.70 -13.35 10.59
N GLY A 91 4.00 -13.24 9.30
CA GLY A 91 3.70 -14.29 8.32
C GLY A 91 2.20 -14.55 8.17
N ASP A 92 1.83 -15.79 7.86
CA ASP A 92 0.45 -16.20 7.56
C ASP A 92 -0.42 -16.47 8.82
N ASP A 93 0.13 -16.29 10.02
CA ASP A 93 -0.47 -16.83 11.25
C ASP A 93 -1.69 -16.03 11.77
N ASP A 94 -1.71 -14.69 11.62
CA ASP A 94 -2.89 -13.84 11.92
C ASP A 94 -2.79 -12.42 11.33
N VAL A 95 -3.37 -12.23 10.14
CA VAL A 95 -3.41 -10.96 9.39
C VAL A 95 -4.01 -9.80 10.20
N ILE A 96 -5.05 -10.06 10.98
CA ILE A 96 -5.78 -9.00 11.72
C ILE A 96 -4.90 -8.50 12.87
N ALA A 97 -4.24 -9.41 13.58
CA ALA A 97 -3.30 -9.05 14.64
C ALA A 97 -2.13 -8.22 14.09
N SER A 98 -1.59 -8.59 12.92
CA SER A 98 -0.49 -7.86 12.26
C SER A 98 -0.88 -6.45 11.84
N ILE A 99 -2.11 -6.26 11.37
CA ILE A 99 -2.62 -4.92 11.04
C ILE A 99 -2.62 -4.03 12.28
N LEU A 100 -3.03 -4.56 13.44
CA LEU A 100 -3.05 -3.80 14.69
C LEU A 100 -1.63 -3.52 15.21
N ALA A 101 -0.73 -4.50 15.14
CA ALA A 101 0.67 -4.36 15.57
C ALA A 101 1.45 -3.31 14.78
N GLY A 102 1.09 -3.06 13.51
CA GLY A 102 1.75 -2.05 12.67
C GLY A 102 1.58 -0.60 13.13
N PHE A 103 0.76 -0.33 14.16
CA PHE A 103 0.44 1.02 14.62
C PHE A 103 0.50 1.21 16.15
N ASP A 104 1.01 0.23 16.89
CA ASP A 104 1.22 0.30 18.36
C ASP A 104 2.55 0.98 18.74
#